data_AF-A0AAV2ATM3-F1
#
_entry.id   AF-A0AAV2ATM3-F1
#
_cell.length_a   1.000
_cell.length_b   1.000
_cell.length_c   1.000
_cell.angle_alpha   90.00
_cell.angle_beta   90.00
_cell.angle_gamma   90.00
#
_symmetry.space_group_name_H-M   'P 1'
#
loop_
_entity.id
_entity.type
_entity.pdbx_description
1 polymer ?
#
loop_
_entity_poly.entity_id
_entity_poly.type
_entity_poly.pdbx_seq_one_letter_code
_entity_poly.pdbx_strand_id
1 'polypeptide(L)'
;MECQRKILLSNKIKKKFPLTNESLGYVVGWETEEETFCMGITASTDHVLLGLEVVGFFCQLRENLDQNELLAICEQKYGSLKVDLENPVVLFVWKENDGVNIIAKSYSSYYATLTDLNISDIDTNPAVLVRAQGHVPLILEMASDPDTMKENIELAVEKLRTVFQSQMVAFILHDSNYIVHSSQEGSTINMKELIKIANENESGENLKIKKNLKKKCPVNFDILLQTSGDAALENNFNHSIVIHCQRREFRCISLSVPLDVIAVAFESSCTDTIYNLLQSAVDHQLSQISQCLLTYVKYIESLLPVPHHFYPDMWEFPVTLIYPSNKTDKELENCRKELHRELLLPIDRPFLRKVNACDFSVVSSSGHLINPHESLNSSGVVGGKCAIVFGKYNYHHYMQDHVNDNGWGCAYRSLQTIVSWFKYQGYADRSVPTHTEIQEALVEIGDKPQAFVGSKKWIGSQEVSFCLDHFIQVQSKIMFVSSGAEMANKGRELYYHFRDQGTPVMIGGGVLAHTIIGVDFNEGTGELKFLILDPHYTGSEDLHTVLNKGWCGWKGIQFWDQTAFYNLCLPQRPLEL
;
A
#
# COMPACT_ATOMS: atom_id res chain seq x y z
N MET A 1 40.86 16.45 -3.26
CA MET A 1 39.50 16.50 -3.81
C MET A 1 38.66 15.69 -2.87
N GLU A 2 37.99 16.34 -1.93
CA GLU A 2 36.97 15.67 -1.12
C GLU A 2 35.88 15.22 -2.10
N CYS A 3 35.62 13.91 -2.14
CA CYS A 3 34.54 13.38 -2.95
C CYS A 3 33.23 13.93 -2.37
N GLN A 4 32.60 14.89 -3.05
CA GLN A 4 31.30 15.40 -2.63
C GLN A 4 30.30 14.24 -2.65
N ARG A 5 29.80 13.88 -1.46
CA ARG A 5 28.81 12.81 -1.28
C ARG A 5 27.59 13.06 -2.17
N LYS A 6 27.18 12.04 -2.92
CA LYS A 6 26.10 12.16 -3.92
C LYS A 6 24.75 11.84 -3.28
N ILE A 7 23.72 12.64 -3.58
CA ILE A 7 22.36 12.42 -3.09
C ILE A 7 21.52 11.74 -4.16
N LEU A 8 20.98 10.57 -3.86
CA LEU A 8 20.09 9.84 -4.74
C LEU A 8 18.65 9.97 -4.24
N LEU A 9 17.81 10.71 -4.98
CA LEU A 9 16.47 11.08 -4.55
C LEU A 9 15.39 10.27 -5.27
N SER A 10 14.52 9.61 -4.51
CA SER A 10 13.38 8.88 -5.07
C SER A 10 12.45 9.77 -5.90
N ASN A 11 12.06 9.24 -7.06
CA ASN A 11 11.05 9.85 -7.93
C ASN A 11 9.67 9.98 -7.28
N LYS A 12 9.33 9.13 -6.29
CA LYS A 12 8.08 9.26 -5.52
C LYS A 12 8.06 10.53 -4.69
N ILE A 13 9.19 10.83 -4.03
CA ILE A 13 9.35 12.09 -3.29
C ILE A 13 9.17 13.25 -4.25
N LYS A 14 9.94 13.32 -5.36
CA LYS A 14 9.85 14.42 -6.34
C LYS A 14 8.42 14.68 -6.84
N LYS A 15 7.70 13.61 -7.21
CA LYS A 15 6.35 13.71 -7.79
C LYS A 15 5.29 14.14 -6.78
N LYS A 16 5.45 13.79 -5.51
CA LYS A 16 4.38 13.91 -4.52
C LYS A 16 4.67 14.94 -3.42
N PHE A 17 5.91 15.40 -3.28
CA PHE A 17 6.27 16.55 -2.44
C PHE A 17 5.36 17.77 -2.64
N PRO A 18 4.94 18.18 -3.86
CA PRO A 18 4.04 19.33 -3.99
C PRO A 18 2.65 19.13 -3.37
N LEU A 19 2.28 17.91 -3.00
CA LEU A 19 0.98 17.60 -2.40
C LEU A 19 0.99 17.69 -0.87
N THR A 20 2.17 17.81 -0.25
CA THR A 20 2.24 18.09 1.19
C THR A 20 2.06 19.57 1.47
N ASN A 21 1.35 19.86 2.56
CA ASN A 21 1.17 21.21 3.11
C ASN A 21 2.11 21.47 4.31
N GLU A 22 2.89 20.46 4.73
CA GLU A 22 3.82 20.61 5.84
C GLU A 22 5.11 21.31 5.40
N SER A 23 5.50 22.34 6.15
CA SER A 23 6.68 23.15 5.82
C SER A 23 8.01 22.52 6.23
N LEU A 24 7.97 21.49 7.08
CA LEU A 24 9.13 20.85 7.69
C LEU A 24 8.81 19.37 7.97
N GLY A 25 9.81 18.52 7.80
CA GLY A 25 9.74 17.12 8.21
C GLY A 25 11.07 16.42 7.97
N TYR A 26 11.10 15.12 8.22
CA TYR A 26 12.28 14.27 8.13
C TYR A 26 12.42 13.68 6.73
N VAL A 27 13.65 13.45 6.32
CA VAL A 27 14.03 12.69 5.13
C VAL A 27 14.57 11.35 5.58
N VAL A 28 14.01 10.27 5.05
CA VAL A 28 14.27 8.90 5.49
C VAL A 28 14.92 8.12 4.35
N GLY A 29 15.90 7.30 4.68
CA GLY A 29 16.59 6.45 3.72
C GLY A 29 17.78 5.73 4.34
N TRP A 30 18.94 5.77 3.69
CA TRP A 30 20.17 5.20 4.26
C TRP A 30 21.40 5.88 3.65
N GLU A 31 22.54 5.70 4.29
CA GLU A 31 23.82 6.23 3.83
C GLU A 31 24.83 5.12 3.55
N THR A 32 25.72 5.39 2.61
CA THR A 32 26.93 4.63 2.34
C THR A 32 28.13 5.57 2.45
N GLU A 33 29.35 5.06 2.25
CA GLU A 33 30.54 5.93 2.26
C GLU A 33 30.46 7.04 1.19
N GLU A 34 29.91 6.73 0.01
CA GLU A 34 29.91 7.64 -1.16
C GLU A 34 28.55 8.31 -1.44
N GLU A 35 27.44 7.66 -1.08
CA GLU A 35 26.09 8.05 -1.49
C GLU A 35 25.10 8.06 -0.31
N THR A 36 24.19 9.04 -0.29
CA THR A 36 23.02 9.04 0.59
C THR A 36 21.76 8.85 -0.25
N PHE A 37 20.95 7.87 0.10
CA PHE A 37 19.71 7.53 -0.58
C PHE A 37 18.54 8.14 0.18
N CYS A 38 17.74 8.98 -0.48
CA CYS A 38 16.54 9.59 0.08
C CYS A 38 15.29 8.89 -0.48
N MET A 39 14.58 8.17 0.38
CA MET A 39 13.61 7.13 0.00
C MET A 39 12.18 7.38 0.45
N GLY A 40 12.01 8.21 1.47
CA GLY A 40 10.72 8.70 1.93
C GLY A 40 10.85 10.03 2.67
N ILE A 41 9.71 10.65 2.94
CA ILE A 41 9.61 11.82 3.80
C ILE A 41 8.46 11.64 4.79
N THR A 42 8.59 12.23 5.97
CA THR A 42 7.63 12.05 7.06
C THR A 42 7.65 13.24 8.02
N ALA A 43 6.54 13.50 8.71
CA ALA A 43 6.49 14.46 9.82
C ALA A 43 6.81 13.80 11.18
N SER A 44 6.73 12.48 11.28
CA SER A 44 7.13 11.71 12.48
C SER A 44 8.05 10.54 12.12
N THR A 45 9.02 10.24 12.99
CA THR A 45 9.94 9.11 12.86
C THR A 45 9.35 7.79 13.36
N ASP A 46 8.19 7.81 14.02
CA ASP A 46 7.61 6.64 14.71
C ASP A 46 7.25 5.48 13.78
N HIS A 47 7.09 5.77 12.48
CA HIS A 47 6.66 4.83 11.46
C HIS A 47 7.78 4.45 10.47
N VAL A 48 9.01 4.88 10.75
CA VAL A 48 10.18 4.53 9.92
C VAL A 48 10.50 3.06 10.11
N LEU A 49 10.54 2.30 9.02
CA LEU A 49 10.92 0.88 9.08
C LEU A 49 12.37 0.72 9.55
N LEU A 50 12.61 -0.31 10.35
CA LEU A 50 13.95 -0.70 10.73
C LEU A 50 14.81 -1.05 9.50
N GLY A 51 16.08 -0.67 9.57
CA GLY A 51 17.02 -0.73 8.46
C GLY A 51 17.00 0.50 7.55
N LEU A 52 16.04 1.41 7.76
CA LEU A 52 16.13 2.79 7.30
C LEU A 52 16.50 3.71 8.46
N GLU A 53 17.07 4.85 8.12
CA GLU A 53 17.54 5.88 9.03
C GLU A 53 16.99 7.24 8.62
N VAL A 54 16.95 8.15 9.59
CA VAL A 54 16.77 9.58 9.30
C VAL A 54 18.09 10.10 8.78
N VAL A 55 18.13 10.49 7.51
CA VAL A 55 19.35 11.03 6.85
C VAL A 55 19.36 12.56 6.82
N GLY A 56 18.25 13.18 7.22
CA GLY A 56 18.13 14.62 7.30
C GLY A 56 16.69 15.12 7.36
N PHE A 57 16.45 16.31 6.82
CA PHE A 57 15.15 16.98 6.87
C PHE A 57 14.87 17.80 5.61
N PHE A 58 13.61 18.16 5.40
CA PHE A 58 13.20 19.01 4.28
C PHE A 58 12.61 20.33 4.77
N CYS A 59 12.74 21.38 3.97
CA CYS A 59 12.11 22.68 4.21
C CYS A 59 11.37 23.13 2.96
N GLN A 60 10.06 23.38 3.10
CA GLN A 60 9.27 23.95 2.01
C GLN A 60 9.35 25.48 2.05
N LEU A 61 9.85 26.05 0.96
CA LEU A 61 10.06 27.48 0.76
C LEU A 61 8.98 28.07 -0.15
N ARG A 62 8.83 29.40 -0.08
CA ARG A 62 7.94 30.15 -1.00
C ARG A 62 8.59 30.38 -2.36
N GLU A 63 9.89 30.59 -2.36
CA GLU A 63 10.72 30.90 -3.53
C GLU A 63 12.16 30.46 -3.28
N ASN A 64 13.00 30.62 -4.29
CA ASN A 64 14.44 30.40 -4.14
C ASN A 64 15.06 31.51 -3.28
N LEU A 65 15.88 31.13 -2.30
CA LEU A 65 16.50 32.04 -1.34
C LEU A 65 18.03 31.98 -1.45
N ASP A 66 18.70 33.01 -0.95
CA ASP A 66 20.16 33.02 -0.94
C ASP A 66 20.74 32.12 0.16
N GLN A 67 22.05 31.87 0.12
CA GLN A 67 22.71 30.94 1.05
C GLN A 67 22.62 31.38 2.52
N ASN A 68 22.59 32.68 2.81
CA ASN A 68 22.50 33.18 4.18
C ASN A 68 21.10 33.01 4.73
N GLU A 69 20.07 33.27 3.91
CA GLU A 69 18.68 33.04 4.26
C GLU A 69 18.39 31.56 4.52
N LEU A 70 18.90 30.66 3.66
CA LEU A 70 18.79 29.22 3.83
C LEU A 70 19.46 28.75 5.13
N LEU A 71 20.64 29.30 5.45
CA LEU A 71 21.36 28.98 6.69
C LEU A 71 20.56 29.40 7.92
N ALA A 72 20.00 30.61 7.93
CA ALA A 72 19.16 31.09 9.02
C ALA A 72 17.91 30.20 9.23
N ILE A 73 17.32 29.70 8.13
CA ILE A 73 16.22 28.73 8.21
C ILE A 73 16.70 27.42 8.85
N CYS A 74 17.85 26.88 8.45
CA CYS A 74 18.41 25.68 9.05
C CYS A 74 18.67 25.87 10.55
N GLU A 75 19.31 26.95 10.97
CA GLU A 75 19.56 27.24 12.38
C GLU A 75 18.26 27.30 13.20
N GLN A 76 17.23 27.95 12.65
CA GLN A 76 15.93 28.05 13.31
C GLN A 76 15.21 26.69 13.39
N LYS A 77 15.23 25.92 12.30
CA LYS A 77 14.40 24.72 12.13
C LYS A 77 15.06 23.47 12.71
N TYR A 78 16.40 23.36 12.64
CA TYR A 78 17.13 22.20 13.11
C TYR A 78 16.86 21.92 14.59
N GLY A 79 16.89 22.97 15.44
CA GLY A 79 16.59 22.83 16.86
C GLY A 79 15.14 22.44 17.19
N SER A 80 14.21 22.58 16.24
CA SER A 80 12.82 22.14 16.42
C SER A 80 12.62 20.65 16.11
N LEU A 81 13.56 20.04 15.41
CA LEU A 81 13.55 18.62 15.07
C LEU A 81 14.34 17.85 16.11
N LYS A 82 13.88 16.64 16.45
CA LYS A 82 14.61 15.73 17.32
C LYS A 82 15.64 14.94 16.52
N VAL A 83 16.51 15.65 15.80
CA VAL A 83 17.56 15.07 14.95
C VAL A 83 18.91 15.34 15.61
N ASP A 84 19.69 14.27 15.79
CA ASP A 84 21.08 14.35 16.26
C ASP A 84 22.00 13.81 15.18
N LEU A 85 22.14 14.60 14.10
CA LEU A 85 23.00 14.28 12.97
C LEU A 85 24.09 15.36 12.85
N GLU A 86 25.34 14.94 12.63
CA GLU A 86 26.45 15.88 12.52
C GLU A 86 26.35 16.75 11.25
N ASN A 87 25.98 16.13 10.13
CA ASN A 87 25.92 16.75 8.81
C ASN A 87 24.66 16.33 8.01
N PRO A 88 23.43 16.57 8.53
CA PRO A 88 22.19 16.17 7.89
C PRO A 88 22.04 16.71 6.46
N VAL A 89 21.40 15.90 5.61
CA VAL A 89 20.94 16.35 4.29
C VAL A 89 19.71 17.25 4.47
N VAL A 90 19.76 18.44 3.89
CA VAL A 90 18.64 19.39 3.87
C VAL A 90 18.11 19.52 2.45
N LEU A 91 16.85 19.11 2.25
CA LEU A 91 16.14 19.30 0.99
C LEU A 91 15.31 20.59 1.04
N PHE A 92 15.71 21.61 0.29
CA PHE A 92 14.92 22.83 0.14
C PHE A 92 14.04 22.73 -1.09
N VAL A 93 12.75 22.99 -0.92
CA VAL A 93 11.75 22.71 -1.94
C VAL A 93 10.78 23.86 -2.13
N TRP A 94 10.57 24.31 -3.37
CA TRP A 94 9.57 25.33 -3.72
C TRP A 94 8.86 25.00 -5.02
N LYS A 95 7.69 25.61 -5.22
CA LYS A 95 6.86 25.44 -6.43
C LYS A 95 7.13 26.59 -7.40
N GLU A 96 7.26 26.27 -8.67
CA GLU A 96 7.33 27.25 -9.78
C GLU A 96 6.43 26.77 -10.92
N ASN A 97 5.50 27.61 -11.37
CA ASN A 97 4.56 27.48 -12.51
C ASN A 97 4.03 26.07 -12.86
N ASP A 98 4.88 25.12 -13.30
CA ASP A 98 4.53 23.77 -13.75
C ASP A 98 5.32 22.63 -13.05
N GLY A 99 6.05 22.92 -11.97
CA GLY A 99 6.93 21.93 -11.32
C GLY A 99 7.36 22.26 -9.90
N VAL A 100 8.26 21.43 -9.40
CA VAL A 100 8.87 21.56 -8.07
C VAL A 100 10.38 21.57 -8.25
N ASN A 101 11.00 22.60 -7.70
CA ASN A 101 12.44 22.71 -7.61
C ASN A 101 12.90 22.15 -6.27
N ILE A 102 13.97 21.35 -6.31
CA ILE A 102 14.57 20.74 -5.14
C ILE A 102 16.07 20.98 -5.23
N ILE A 103 16.65 21.55 -4.16
CA ILE A 103 18.09 21.62 -3.97
C ILE A 103 18.46 20.89 -2.68
N ALA A 104 19.61 20.24 -2.66
CA ALA A 104 20.13 19.51 -1.50
C ALA A 104 21.38 20.19 -1.00
N LYS A 105 21.48 20.37 0.32
CA LYS A 105 22.66 20.90 0.99
C LYS A 105 22.99 20.03 2.21
N SER A 106 24.26 19.93 2.59
CA SER A 106 24.64 19.39 3.89
C SER A 106 24.78 20.55 4.87
N TYR A 107 24.09 20.44 6.01
CA TYR A 107 24.10 21.43 7.07
C TYR A 107 24.97 20.97 8.23
N SER A 108 25.97 21.77 8.60
CA SER A 108 26.73 21.54 9.83
C SER A 108 26.26 22.51 10.91
N SER A 109 25.66 21.96 11.97
CA SER A 109 25.20 22.76 13.12
C SER A 109 26.37 23.33 13.93
N TYR A 110 27.52 22.66 13.93
CA TYR A 110 28.72 23.09 14.65
C TYR A 110 29.42 24.27 13.97
N TYR A 111 29.58 24.21 12.65
CA TYR A 111 30.24 25.27 11.88
C TYR A 111 29.28 26.35 11.38
N ALA A 112 27.96 26.14 11.52
CA ALA A 112 26.93 26.99 10.93
C ALA A 112 27.16 27.21 9.43
N THR A 113 27.40 26.10 8.70
CA THR A 113 27.69 26.15 7.27
C THR A 113 26.74 25.27 6.47
N LEU A 114 26.44 25.72 5.25
CA LEU A 114 25.75 24.94 4.24
C LEU A 114 26.68 24.65 3.07
N THR A 115 26.78 23.39 2.67
CA THR A 115 27.56 22.95 1.51
C THR A 115 26.63 22.34 0.46
N ASP A 116 26.87 22.64 -0.83
CA ASP A 116 26.05 22.12 -1.92
C ASP A 116 26.26 20.61 -2.12
N LEU A 117 25.16 19.91 -2.39
CA LEU A 117 25.16 18.49 -2.71
C LEU A 117 24.53 18.25 -4.07
N ASN A 118 25.12 17.33 -4.83
CA ASN A 118 24.59 16.95 -6.14
C ASN A 118 23.45 15.95 -5.99
N ILE A 119 22.29 16.27 -6.55
CA ILE A 119 21.12 15.37 -6.61
C ILE A 119 21.16 14.58 -7.92
N SER A 120 20.91 13.28 -7.84
CA SER A 120 20.64 12.42 -8.99
C SER A 120 19.41 11.53 -8.71
N ASP A 121 18.86 10.95 -9.77
CA ASP A 121 17.79 9.97 -9.64
C ASP A 121 18.34 8.61 -9.18
N ILE A 122 17.49 7.83 -8.52
CA ILE A 122 17.81 6.44 -8.15
C ILE A 122 17.59 5.54 -9.37
N ASP A 123 18.68 5.08 -9.97
CA ASP A 123 18.64 4.11 -11.08
C ASP A 123 18.53 2.66 -10.59
N THR A 124 19.20 2.34 -9.48
CA THR A 124 19.20 1.00 -8.86
C THR A 124 19.01 1.12 -7.35
N ASN A 125 18.06 0.36 -6.79
CA ASN A 125 17.76 0.37 -5.36
C ASN A 125 18.15 -0.98 -4.72
N PRO A 126 19.31 -1.08 -4.05
CA PRO A 126 19.84 -2.32 -3.48
C PRO A 126 19.11 -2.79 -2.22
N ALA A 127 18.12 -2.03 -1.74
CA ALA A 127 17.36 -2.41 -0.57
C ALA A 127 16.47 -3.61 -0.84
N VAL A 128 16.37 -4.51 0.12
CA VAL A 128 15.57 -5.73 0.08
C VAL A 128 14.58 -5.66 1.23
N LEU A 129 13.32 -5.98 0.98
CA LEU A 129 12.36 -6.14 2.07
C LEU A 129 12.50 -7.55 2.65
N VAL A 130 12.63 -7.64 3.96
CA VAL A 130 12.56 -8.89 4.70
C VAL A 130 11.33 -8.88 5.57
N ARG A 131 10.61 -10.00 5.61
CA ARG A 131 9.37 -10.14 6.38
C ARG A 131 9.45 -11.40 7.22
N ALA A 132 9.11 -11.33 8.51
CA ALA A 132 9.00 -12.50 9.36
C ALA A 132 7.60 -12.62 9.97
N GLN A 133 7.02 -13.82 9.93
CA GLN A 133 5.66 -14.07 10.37
C GLN A 133 5.58 -15.17 11.43
N GLY A 134 4.65 -15.03 12.36
CA GLY A 134 4.40 -16.04 13.40
C GLY A 134 3.21 -15.68 14.27
N HIS A 135 2.85 -16.58 15.19
CA HIS A 135 1.82 -16.33 16.19
C HIS A 135 2.37 -16.65 17.57
N VAL A 136 2.10 -15.76 18.53
CA VAL A 136 2.60 -15.91 19.90
C VAL A 136 1.47 -15.76 20.91
N PRO A 137 1.41 -16.61 21.95
CA PRO A 137 0.43 -16.46 23.01
C PRO A 137 0.85 -15.33 23.96
N LEU A 138 0.04 -14.28 24.03
CA LEU A 138 0.15 -13.23 25.05
C LEU A 138 -0.86 -13.55 26.16
N ILE A 139 -0.36 -13.96 27.32
CA ILE A 139 -1.16 -14.31 28.50
C ILE A 139 -1.28 -13.09 29.40
N LEU A 140 -2.51 -12.66 29.65
CA LEU A 140 -2.84 -11.48 30.44
C LEU A 140 -3.67 -11.86 31.66
N GLU A 141 -3.27 -11.37 32.82
CA GLU A 141 -4.10 -11.42 34.03
C GLU A 141 -5.09 -10.25 34.01
N MET A 142 -6.38 -10.55 34.14
CA MET A 142 -7.46 -9.59 34.08
C MET A 142 -7.62 -8.87 35.43
N ALA A 143 -7.68 -7.54 35.38
CA ALA A 143 -7.98 -6.70 36.52
C ALA A 143 -9.22 -5.83 36.23
N SER A 144 -10.08 -5.66 37.24
CA SER A 144 -11.23 -4.75 37.16
C SER A 144 -10.80 -3.28 37.20
N ASP A 145 -9.67 -3.01 37.86
CA ASP A 145 -9.06 -1.68 37.92
C ASP A 145 -8.27 -1.40 36.62
N PRO A 146 -8.55 -0.29 35.91
CA PRO A 146 -7.90 0.01 34.64
C PRO A 146 -6.39 0.22 34.73
N ASP A 147 -5.88 0.79 35.83
CA ASP A 147 -4.45 1.08 35.94
C ASP A 147 -3.66 -0.20 36.24
N THR A 148 -4.18 -1.06 37.13
CA THR A 148 -3.67 -2.42 37.33
C THR A 148 -3.70 -3.22 36.02
N MET A 149 -4.75 -3.06 35.19
CA MET A 149 -4.83 -3.75 33.90
C MET A 149 -3.73 -3.29 32.92
N LYS A 150 -3.40 -1.99 32.90
CA LYS A 150 -2.30 -1.46 32.10
C LYS A 150 -0.95 -2.03 32.55
N GLU A 151 -0.69 -2.05 33.86
CA GLU A 151 0.53 -2.66 34.42
C GLU A 151 0.64 -4.14 34.04
N ASN A 152 -0.47 -4.89 34.10
CA ASN A 152 -0.51 -6.30 33.68
C ASN A 152 -0.20 -6.48 32.19
N ILE A 153 -0.66 -5.57 31.32
CA ILE A 153 -0.36 -5.58 29.88
C ILE A 153 1.13 -5.35 29.65
N GLU A 154 1.68 -4.29 30.24
CA GLU A 154 3.10 -3.94 30.11
C GLU A 154 3.99 -5.09 30.58
N LEU A 155 3.68 -5.67 31.74
CA LEU A 155 4.42 -6.81 32.29
C LEU A 155 4.36 -8.04 31.38
N ALA A 156 3.20 -8.35 30.80
CA ALA A 156 3.05 -9.51 29.94
C ALA A 156 3.80 -9.34 28.61
N VAL A 157 3.73 -8.14 28.01
CA VAL A 157 4.47 -7.83 26.79
C VAL A 157 5.98 -7.83 27.07
N GLU A 158 6.44 -7.27 28.18
CA GLU A 158 7.87 -7.23 28.52
C GLU A 158 8.46 -8.63 28.74
N LYS A 159 7.69 -9.54 29.35
CA LYS A 159 8.07 -10.96 29.43
C LYS A 159 8.25 -11.58 28.06
N LEU A 160 7.33 -11.28 27.13
CA LEU A 160 7.41 -11.79 25.76
C LEU A 160 8.60 -11.18 25.00
N ARG A 161 8.87 -9.89 25.15
CA ARG A 161 10.06 -9.22 24.59
C ARG A 161 11.35 -9.86 25.10
N THR A 162 11.44 -10.16 26.39
CA THR A 162 12.58 -10.87 26.98
C THR A 162 12.82 -12.24 26.33
N VAL A 163 11.74 -13.00 26.07
CA VAL A 163 11.83 -14.28 25.33
C VAL A 163 12.41 -14.05 23.93
N PHE A 164 11.96 -13.01 23.24
CA PHE A 164 12.43 -12.69 21.88
C PHE A 164 13.85 -12.11 21.81
N GLN A 165 14.33 -11.50 22.90
CA GLN A 165 15.70 -11.00 23.02
C GLN A 165 16.72 -12.11 23.35
N SER A 166 16.24 -13.29 23.72
CA SER A 166 17.09 -14.43 24.04
C SER A 166 17.56 -15.20 22.80
N GLN A 167 18.57 -16.06 22.98
CA GLN A 167 19.08 -16.97 21.94
C GLN A 167 18.08 -18.06 21.50
N MET A 168 16.83 -18.05 21.99
CA MET A 168 15.81 -19.04 21.65
C MET A 168 15.08 -18.76 20.32
N VAL A 169 15.25 -17.57 19.74
CA VAL A 169 14.57 -17.19 18.50
C VAL A 169 15.41 -17.56 17.28
N ALA A 170 14.77 -18.16 16.29
CA ALA A 170 15.33 -18.38 14.97
C ALA A 170 14.32 -17.99 13.89
N PHE A 171 14.81 -17.69 12.69
CA PHE A 171 13.99 -17.33 11.53
C PHE A 171 14.30 -18.31 10.40
N ILE A 172 13.30 -19.09 9.98
CA ILE A 172 13.44 -20.02 8.85
C ILE A 172 12.98 -19.34 7.57
N LEU A 173 13.81 -19.36 6.53
CA LEU A 173 13.46 -18.82 5.22
C LEU A 173 12.33 -19.68 4.62
N HIS A 174 11.22 -19.04 4.25
CA HIS A 174 9.99 -19.71 3.79
C HIS A 174 10.27 -20.62 2.58
N ASP A 175 9.57 -21.75 2.51
CA ASP A 175 9.76 -22.80 1.49
C ASP A 175 11.22 -23.26 1.34
N SER A 176 12.03 -23.17 2.40
CA SER A 176 13.41 -23.64 2.42
C SER A 176 13.75 -24.28 3.77
N ASN A 177 14.92 -24.92 3.83
CA ASN A 177 15.48 -25.46 5.07
C ASN A 177 16.53 -24.53 5.70
N TYR A 178 16.63 -23.28 5.24
CA TYR A 178 17.65 -22.35 5.71
C TYR A 178 17.17 -21.61 6.96
N ILE A 179 17.91 -21.73 8.07
CA ILE A 179 17.57 -21.12 9.36
C ILE A 179 18.63 -20.07 9.72
N VAL A 180 18.19 -18.84 9.96
CA VAL A 180 18.97 -17.73 10.49
C VAL A 180 18.79 -17.69 12.01
N HIS A 181 19.89 -17.72 12.77
CA HIS A 181 19.86 -17.78 14.24
C HIS A 181 21.13 -17.16 14.86
N SER A 182 21.11 -16.89 16.17
CA SER A 182 22.13 -16.11 16.87
C SER A 182 23.55 -16.68 16.88
N SER A 183 23.74 -17.98 16.64
CA SER A 183 25.06 -18.64 16.67
C SER A 183 25.71 -18.82 15.29
N GLN A 184 25.26 -18.09 14.26
CA GLN A 184 25.83 -18.10 12.91
C GLN A 184 27.02 -17.14 12.69
N GLU A 185 27.80 -16.83 13.73
CA GLU A 185 29.03 -16.04 13.57
C GLU A 185 29.94 -16.69 12.51
N GLY A 186 30.20 -15.97 11.43
CA GLY A 186 31.10 -16.41 10.35
C GLY A 186 30.42 -17.10 9.16
N SER A 187 29.09 -17.06 9.04
CA SER A 187 28.40 -17.42 7.80
C SER A 187 28.85 -16.51 6.65
N THR A 188 29.20 -17.11 5.50
CA THR A 188 29.55 -16.36 4.27
C THR A 188 28.32 -15.94 3.47
N ILE A 189 27.14 -16.40 3.87
CA ILE A 189 25.89 -16.20 3.14
C ILE A 189 25.35 -14.79 3.42
N ASN A 190 25.00 -14.09 2.35
CA ASN A 190 24.38 -12.77 2.41
C ASN A 190 22.94 -12.80 1.88
N MET A 191 22.24 -11.66 1.99
CA MET A 191 20.87 -11.52 1.54
C MET A 191 20.68 -11.88 0.06
N LYS A 192 21.64 -11.54 -0.81
CA LYS A 192 21.59 -11.87 -2.23
C LYS A 192 21.55 -13.38 -2.48
N GLU A 193 22.31 -14.14 -1.71
CA GLU A 193 22.31 -15.60 -1.78
C GLU A 193 21.01 -16.19 -1.21
N LEU A 194 20.47 -15.63 -0.12
CA LEU A 194 19.16 -16.03 0.41
C LEU A 194 18.02 -15.78 -0.58
N ILE A 195 18.04 -14.66 -1.30
CA ILE A 195 17.09 -14.38 -2.39
C ILE A 195 17.18 -15.46 -3.48
N LYS A 196 18.40 -15.89 -3.83
CA LYS A 196 18.60 -16.95 -4.81
C LYS A 196 17.99 -18.26 -4.34
N ILE A 197 18.24 -18.66 -3.08
CA ILE A 197 17.67 -19.87 -2.47
C ILE A 197 16.13 -19.80 -2.47
N ALA A 198 15.56 -18.67 -2.06
CA ALA A 198 14.11 -18.47 -2.06
C ALA A 198 13.52 -18.62 -3.47
N ASN A 199 14.17 -18.03 -4.47
CA ASN A 199 13.69 -18.08 -5.85
C ASN A 199 13.84 -19.47 -6.50
N GLU A 200 14.83 -20.27 -6.11
CA GLU A 200 15.01 -21.65 -6.63
C GLU A 200 13.83 -22.56 -6.25
N ASN A 201 13.20 -22.29 -5.11
CA ASN A 201 12.06 -23.07 -4.61
C ASN A 201 10.71 -22.53 -5.08
N GLU A 202 10.67 -21.35 -5.71
CA GLU A 202 9.42 -20.76 -6.24
C GLU A 202 9.08 -21.25 -7.66
N SER A 203 7.77 -21.37 -7.93
CA SER A 203 7.31 -21.72 -9.27
C SER A 203 7.69 -20.65 -10.31
N GLY A 204 8.02 -21.08 -11.53
CA GLY A 204 8.41 -20.18 -12.61
C GLY A 204 7.35 -19.15 -13.02
N GLU A 205 6.06 -19.41 -12.73
CA GLU A 205 4.96 -18.46 -12.93
C GLU A 205 4.94 -17.38 -11.85
N ASN A 206 5.12 -17.75 -10.57
CA ASN A 206 5.16 -16.81 -9.46
C ASN A 206 6.33 -15.82 -9.58
N LEU A 207 7.50 -16.30 -10.03
CA LEU A 207 8.66 -15.44 -10.28
C LEU A 207 8.42 -14.41 -11.40
N LYS A 208 7.65 -14.77 -12.44
CA LYS A 208 7.26 -13.82 -13.50
C LYS A 208 6.30 -12.77 -12.97
N ILE A 209 5.34 -13.18 -12.13
CA ILE A 209 4.39 -12.26 -11.48
C ILE A 209 5.14 -11.27 -10.57
N LYS A 210 6.07 -11.75 -9.73
CA LYS A 210 6.92 -10.91 -8.87
C LYS A 210 7.76 -9.91 -9.65
N LYS A 211 8.33 -10.32 -10.79
CA LYS A 211 9.11 -9.41 -11.67
C LYS A 211 8.24 -8.33 -12.33
N ASN A 212 6.97 -8.62 -12.57
CA ASN A 212 6.03 -7.68 -13.19
C ASN A 212 5.36 -6.74 -12.17
N LEU A 213 5.42 -7.07 -10.88
CA LEU A 213 4.90 -6.22 -9.81
C LEU A 213 5.76 -4.95 -9.69
N LYS A 214 5.11 -3.78 -9.74
CA LYS A 214 5.74 -2.48 -9.47
C LYS A 214 6.16 -2.28 -8.00
N LYS A 215 5.90 -3.26 -7.12
CA LYS A 215 6.17 -3.21 -5.67
C LYS A 215 7.26 -4.23 -5.32
N LYS A 216 8.10 -3.89 -4.34
CA LYS A 216 9.07 -4.85 -3.80
C LYS A 216 8.34 -5.93 -3.00
N CYS A 217 8.43 -7.18 -3.44
CA CYS A 217 8.00 -8.33 -2.65
C CYS A 217 9.05 -8.65 -1.58
N PRO A 218 8.65 -8.93 -0.33
CA PRO A 218 9.60 -9.29 0.71
C PRO A 218 10.12 -10.72 0.51
N VAL A 219 11.32 -10.95 1.05
CA VAL A 219 11.81 -12.29 1.36
C VAL A 219 11.20 -12.72 2.69
N ASN A 220 10.42 -13.80 2.67
CA ASN A 220 9.61 -14.23 3.80
C ASN A 220 10.36 -15.22 4.69
N PHE A 221 10.21 -15.06 6.00
CA PHE A 221 10.70 -15.94 7.04
C PHE A 221 9.55 -16.33 7.97
N ASP A 222 9.60 -17.52 8.53
CA ASP A 222 8.74 -17.93 9.64
C ASP A 222 9.51 -17.81 10.96
N ILE A 223 8.83 -17.32 11.99
CA ILE A 223 9.38 -17.13 13.34
C ILE A 223 9.32 -18.46 14.09
N LEU A 224 10.47 -18.93 14.57
CA LEU A 224 10.60 -20.13 15.38
C LEU A 224 11.06 -19.78 16.79
N LEU A 225 10.45 -20.43 17.78
CA LEU A 225 10.85 -20.37 19.19
C LEU A 225 11.31 -21.75 19.64
N GLN A 226 12.56 -21.84 20.10
CA GLN A 226 13.10 -23.05 20.65
C GLN A 226 12.48 -23.33 22.03
N THR A 227 11.83 -24.49 22.18
CA THR A 227 11.14 -24.89 23.42
C THR A 227 11.93 -25.91 24.26
N SER A 228 13.08 -26.36 23.78
CA SER A 228 13.94 -27.37 24.42
C SER A 228 15.42 -27.17 24.11
N GLY A 229 16.33 -27.71 24.92
CA GLY A 229 17.78 -27.59 24.76
C GLY A 229 18.40 -26.48 25.62
N ASP A 230 19.73 -26.37 25.58
CA ASP A 230 20.49 -25.56 26.53
C ASP A 230 20.10 -24.07 26.50
N ALA A 231 19.89 -23.47 25.32
CA ALA A 231 19.41 -22.09 25.21
C ALA A 231 18.01 -21.86 25.84
N ALA A 232 17.13 -22.88 25.81
CA ALA A 232 15.83 -22.83 26.48
C ALA A 232 15.93 -23.12 27.99
N LEU A 233 17.00 -23.78 28.43
CA LEU A 233 17.29 -24.11 29.83
C LEU A 233 18.08 -23.01 30.53
N GLU A 234 18.97 -22.29 29.85
CA GLU A 234 19.79 -21.21 30.40
C GLU A 234 18.95 -19.98 30.80
N ASN A 235 17.84 -19.71 30.09
CA ASN A 235 16.83 -18.73 30.52
C ASN A 235 16.00 -19.18 31.72
N ASN A 236 16.05 -20.46 32.08
CA ASN A 236 15.43 -21.00 33.27
C ASN A 236 16.50 -21.16 34.36
N PHE A 237 16.80 -20.06 35.05
CA PHE A 237 17.42 -19.99 36.37
C PHE A 237 18.17 -21.26 36.83
N ASN A 238 19.52 -21.23 36.78
CA ASN A 238 20.44 -22.22 37.40
C ASN A 238 20.37 -22.27 38.95
N HIS A 239 19.20 -22.03 39.53
CA HIS A 239 18.95 -21.96 40.97
C HIS A 239 17.90 -23.02 41.33
N SER A 240 17.89 -23.47 42.59
CA SER A 240 16.80 -24.32 43.07
C SER A 240 15.45 -23.59 42.92
N ILE A 241 14.48 -24.23 42.26
CA ILE A 241 13.14 -23.66 42.06
C ILE A 241 12.45 -23.52 43.43
N VAL A 242 12.35 -22.29 43.94
CA VAL A 242 11.51 -21.98 45.10
C VAL A 242 10.11 -21.66 44.58
N ILE A 243 9.21 -22.65 44.64
CA ILE A 243 7.81 -22.45 44.26
C ILE A 243 7.10 -21.70 45.41
N HIS A 244 6.93 -20.39 45.26
CA HIS A 244 6.04 -19.63 46.13
C HIS A 244 4.60 -19.79 45.63
N CYS A 245 3.83 -20.66 46.27
CA CYS A 245 2.43 -20.90 45.91
C CYS A 245 1.52 -19.89 46.62
N GLN A 246 1.10 -18.85 45.90
CA GLN A 246 0.06 -17.94 46.36
C GLN A 246 -1.31 -18.41 45.86
N ARG A 247 -2.16 -18.90 46.76
CA ARG A 247 -3.54 -19.29 46.41
C ARG A 247 -4.40 -18.04 46.29
N ARG A 248 -4.75 -17.68 45.05
CA ARG A 248 -5.64 -16.57 44.73
C ARG A 248 -6.51 -16.96 43.54
N GLU A 249 -7.77 -16.53 43.55
CA GLU A 249 -8.63 -16.59 42.37
C GLU A 249 -8.30 -15.41 41.45
N PHE A 250 -8.04 -15.68 40.18
CA PHE A 250 -7.79 -14.68 39.16
C PHE A 250 -8.33 -15.19 37.82
N ARG A 251 -8.63 -14.25 36.91
CA ARG A 251 -9.05 -14.56 35.54
C ARG A 251 -7.90 -14.20 34.61
N CYS A 252 -7.56 -15.08 33.67
CA CYS A 252 -6.62 -14.79 32.60
C CYS A 252 -7.28 -14.91 31.24
N ILE A 253 -6.73 -14.19 30.27
CA ILE A 253 -6.99 -14.40 28.85
C ILE A 253 -5.68 -14.74 28.14
N SER A 254 -5.77 -15.52 27.06
CA SER A 254 -4.65 -15.83 26.18
C SER A 254 -4.98 -15.33 24.80
N LEU A 255 -4.30 -14.28 24.35
CA LEU A 255 -4.45 -13.72 23.02
C LEU A 255 -3.42 -14.37 22.09
N SER A 256 -3.85 -14.96 20.98
CA SER A 256 -2.91 -15.43 19.93
C SER A 256 -2.56 -14.24 19.04
N VAL A 257 -1.51 -13.52 19.42
CA VAL A 257 -1.10 -12.29 18.75
C VAL A 257 -0.36 -12.62 17.47
N PRO A 258 -0.81 -12.13 16.30
CA PRO A 258 -0.06 -12.25 15.05
C PRO A 258 1.17 -11.34 15.10
N LEU A 259 2.34 -11.93 14.86
CA LEU A 259 3.55 -11.22 14.52
C LEU A 259 3.70 -11.23 13.00
N ASP A 260 3.83 -10.05 12.41
CA ASP A 260 4.05 -9.85 10.99
C ASP A 260 4.96 -8.63 10.82
N VAL A 261 6.26 -8.86 10.87
CA VAL A 261 7.26 -7.79 10.94
C VAL A 261 7.90 -7.61 9.57
N ILE A 262 8.15 -6.35 9.20
CA ILE A 262 8.86 -5.99 7.98
C ILE A 262 10.03 -5.09 8.35
N ALA A 263 11.17 -5.35 7.72
CA ALA A 263 12.34 -4.49 7.79
C ALA A 263 13.03 -4.38 6.43
N VAL A 264 13.96 -3.43 6.33
CA VAL A 264 14.75 -3.17 5.13
C VAL A 264 16.17 -3.68 5.34
N ALA A 265 16.60 -4.65 4.54
CA ALA A 265 17.98 -5.11 4.47
C ALA A 265 18.64 -4.64 3.18
N PHE A 266 19.93 -4.91 3.01
CA PHE A 266 20.65 -4.69 1.75
C PHE A 266 21.08 -6.03 1.15
N GLU A 267 21.23 -6.09 -0.18
CA GLU A 267 21.73 -7.30 -0.84
C GLU A 267 23.06 -7.83 -0.26
N SER A 268 23.89 -6.92 0.24
CA SER A 268 25.19 -7.21 0.88
C SER A 268 25.10 -7.59 2.36
N SER A 269 23.94 -7.43 3.02
CA SER A 269 23.77 -7.73 4.45
C SER A 269 24.05 -9.22 4.72
N CYS A 270 24.90 -9.50 5.71
CA CYS A 270 25.15 -10.87 6.16
C CYS A 270 23.99 -11.40 7.01
N THR A 271 23.96 -12.71 7.25
CA THR A 271 22.92 -13.36 8.06
C THR A 271 22.83 -12.82 9.48
N ASP A 272 23.94 -12.43 10.10
CA ASP A 272 23.95 -11.87 11.46
C ASP A 272 23.25 -10.52 11.51
N THR A 273 23.47 -9.67 10.51
CA THR A 273 22.74 -8.40 10.36
C THR A 273 21.25 -8.65 10.15
N ILE A 274 20.88 -9.62 9.31
CA ILE A 274 19.47 -9.98 9.05
C ILE A 274 18.80 -10.51 10.32
N TYR A 275 19.49 -11.36 11.09
CA TYR A 275 19.01 -11.88 12.36
C TYR A 275 18.67 -10.75 13.34
N ASN A 276 19.63 -9.86 13.59
CA ASN A 276 19.48 -8.74 14.53
C ASN A 276 18.40 -7.76 14.06
N LEU A 277 18.29 -7.54 12.75
CA LEU A 277 17.27 -6.70 12.16
C LEU A 277 15.86 -7.27 12.39
N LEU A 278 15.66 -8.57 12.12
CA LEU A 278 14.36 -9.23 12.34
C LEU A 278 14.02 -9.30 13.83
N GLN A 279 14.98 -9.55 14.70
CA GLN A 279 14.80 -9.55 16.15
C GLN A 279 14.36 -8.18 16.66
N SER A 280 15.01 -7.12 16.19
CA SER A 280 14.63 -5.73 16.49
C SER A 280 13.23 -5.38 15.96
N ALA A 281 12.87 -5.92 14.79
CA ALA A 281 11.54 -5.71 14.21
C ALA A 281 10.42 -6.37 15.02
N VAL A 282 10.70 -7.57 15.58
CA VAL A 282 9.78 -8.22 16.53
C VAL A 282 9.66 -7.43 17.81
N ASP A 283 10.78 -6.98 18.41
CA ASP A 283 10.74 -6.16 19.62
C ASP A 283 9.95 -4.86 19.43
N HIS A 284 10.19 -4.17 18.31
CA HIS A 284 9.49 -2.94 17.96
C HIS A 284 7.98 -3.18 17.78
N GLN A 285 7.58 -4.23 17.06
CA GLN A 285 6.18 -4.55 16.87
C GLN A 285 5.49 -4.95 18.20
N LEU A 286 6.18 -5.66 19.09
CA LEU A 286 5.65 -5.98 20.43
C LEU A 286 5.38 -4.69 21.24
N SER A 287 6.25 -3.69 21.13
CA SER A 287 6.01 -2.36 21.72
C SER A 287 4.76 -1.69 21.13
N GLN A 288 4.59 -1.72 19.80
CA GLN A 288 3.40 -1.18 19.14
C GLN A 288 2.11 -1.93 19.52
N ILE A 289 2.19 -3.25 19.67
CA ILE A 289 1.10 -4.09 20.18
C ILE A 289 0.72 -3.66 21.60
N SER A 290 1.71 -3.46 22.48
CA SER A 290 1.47 -2.94 23.84
C SER A 290 0.71 -1.62 23.79
N GLN A 291 1.17 -0.67 22.98
CA GLN A 291 0.51 0.63 22.83
C GLN A 291 -0.93 0.52 22.33
N CYS A 292 -1.21 -0.38 21.39
CA CYS A 292 -2.57 -0.66 20.92
C CYS A 292 -3.45 -1.23 22.05
N LEU A 293 -2.94 -2.20 22.81
CA LEU A 293 -3.66 -2.79 23.95
C LEU A 293 -3.96 -1.76 25.04
N LEU A 294 -2.99 -0.91 25.38
CA LEU A 294 -3.14 0.17 26.37
C LEU A 294 -4.17 1.21 25.93
N THR A 295 -4.13 1.60 24.64
CA THR A 295 -5.08 2.57 24.06
C THR A 295 -6.52 2.06 24.13
N TYR A 296 -6.74 0.76 23.90
CA TYR A 296 -8.06 0.13 23.85
C TYR A 296 -8.34 -0.80 25.04
N VAL A 297 -7.70 -0.57 26.19
CA VAL A 297 -7.72 -1.47 27.37
C VAL A 297 -9.13 -1.85 27.83
N LYS A 298 -10.11 -0.94 27.67
CA LYS A 298 -11.53 -1.17 28.03
C LYS A 298 -12.19 -2.31 27.25
N TYR A 299 -11.65 -2.69 26.09
CA TYR A 299 -12.23 -3.67 25.18
C TYR A 299 -11.37 -4.93 25.04
N ILE A 300 -10.39 -5.12 25.93
CA ILE A 300 -9.31 -6.11 25.77
C ILE A 300 -9.78 -7.55 25.61
N GLU A 301 -10.93 -7.91 26.19
CA GLU A 301 -11.50 -9.27 26.08
C GLU A 301 -11.89 -9.67 24.65
N SER A 302 -12.13 -8.69 23.77
CA SER A 302 -12.50 -8.90 22.36
C SER A 302 -11.48 -8.33 21.38
N LEU A 303 -10.36 -7.82 21.90
CA LEU A 303 -9.39 -7.04 21.17
C LEU A 303 -8.26 -7.95 20.69
N LEU A 304 -8.01 -7.97 19.39
CA LEU A 304 -6.77 -8.51 18.83
C LEU A 304 -6.05 -7.39 18.08
N PRO A 305 -4.85 -6.98 18.50
CA PRO A 305 -4.00 -6.10 17.71
C PRO A 305 -3.52 -6.84 16.46
N VAL A 306 -3.73 -6.26 15.28
CA VAL A 306 -3.38 -6.87 14.00
C VAL A 306 -2.49 -5.92 13.20
N PRO A 307 -1.26 -6.34 12.83
CA PRO A 307 -0.39 -5.57 11.96
C PRO A 307 -0.93 -5.50 10.53
N HIS A 308 -0.85 -4.32 9.93
CA HIS A 308 -1.21 -4.05 8.54
C HIS A 308 -0.08 -3.26 7.88
N HIS A 309 0.32 -3.66 6.67
CA HIS A 309 1.39 -3.01 5.92
C HIS A 309 0.81 -2.21 4.76
N PHE A 310 1.15 -0.93 4.63
CA PHE A 310 0.64 -0.04 3.58
C PHE A 310 1.79 0.42 2.71
N TYR A 311 1.56 0.64 1.41
CA TYR A 311 2.52 1.32 0.54
C TYR A 311 1.98 2.72 0.22
N PRO A 312 2.36 3.74 1.01
CA PRO A 312 1.95 5.09 0.72
C PRO A 312 2.66 5.60 -0.54
N ASP A 313 1.96 6.43 -1.34
CA ASP A 313 2.50 6.98 -2.60
C ASP A 313 3.81 7.79 -2.41
N MET A 314 4.05 8.31 -1.20
CA MET A 314 5.21 9.14 -0.83
C MET A 314 6.47 8.31 -0.54
N TRP A 315 6.35 6.99 -0.41
CA TRP A 315 7.42 6.12 0.10
C TRP A 315 7.78 5.01 -0.88
N GLU A 316 9.07 4.66 -0.90
CA GLU A 316 9.54 3.46 -1.61
C GLU A 316 9.30 2.15 -0.86
N PHE A 317 9.04 2.25 0.44
CA PHE A 317 8.89 1.11 1.35
C PHE A 317 7.52 1.15 2.04
N PRO A 318 7.03 0.03 2.56
CA PRO A 318 5.77 0.03 3.26
C PRO A 318 5.89 0.68 4.65
N VAL A 319 4.75 1.03 5.23
CA VAL A 319 4.61 1.44 6.63
C VAL A 319 3.75 0.41 7.35
N THR A 320 4.11 0.05 8.58
CA THR A 320 3.37 -0.92 9.40
C THR A 320 2.56 -0.20 10.45
N LEU A 321 1.26 -0.50 10.52
CA LEU A 321 0.34 0.03 11.53
C LEU A 321 -0.35 -1.13 12.26
N ILE A 322 -0.53 -1.01 13.57
CA ILE A 322 -1.25 -2.00 14.37
C ILE A 322 -2.68 -1.52 14.61
N TYR A 323 -3.65 -2.21 14.01
CA TYR A 323 -5.06 -1.90 14.21
C TYR A 323 -5.77 -2.91 15.10
N PRO A 324 -6.69 -2.46 15.97
CA PRO A 324 -7.56 -3.34 16.72
C PRO A 324 -8.56 -4.04 15.79
N SER A 325 -8.66 -5.37 15.91
CA SER A 325 -9.52 -6.22 15.08
C SER A 325 -11.01 -5.86 15.22
N ASN A 326 -11.44 -5.53 16.44
CA ASN A 326 -12.83 -5.25 16.78
C ASN A 326 -13.32 -3.83 16.44
N LYS A 327 -12.45 -2.96 15.91
CA LYS A 327 -12.85 -1.62 15.46
C LYS A 327 -13.07 -1.57 13.97
N THR A 328 -14.14 -0.90 13.57
CA THR A 328 -14.44 -0.61 12.16
C THR A 328 -13.53 0.48 11.62
N ASP A 329 -13.37 0.55 10.30
CA ASP A 329 -12.63 1.65 9.68
C ASP A 329 -13.26 3.02 10.00
N LYS A 330 -14.58 3.09 10.19
CA LYS A 330 -15.24 4.34 10.62
C LYS A 330 -14.82 4.78 12.03
N GLU A 331 -14.66 3.86 12.97
CA GLU A 331 -14.18 4.18 14.33
C GLU A 331 -12.71 4.62 14.36
N LEU A 332 -11.91 4.20 13.37
CA LEU A 332 -10.48 4.50 13.26
C LEU A 332 -10.18 5.77 12.46
N GLU A 333 -11.19 6.51 11.99
CA GLU A 333 -11.02 7.67 11.10
C GLU A 333 -10.14 8.78 11.71
N ASN A 334 -10.32 9.11 12.99
CA ASN A 334 -9.51 10.14 13.66
C ASN A 334 -8.04 9.74 13.77
N CYS A 335 -7.77 8.47 14.10
CA CYS A 335 -6.42 7.92 14.10
C CYS A 335 -5.80 7.98 12.70
N ARG A 336 -6.55 7.61 11.65
CA ARG A 336 -6.07 7.75 10.26
C ARG A 336 -5.77 9.20 9.88
N LYS A 337 -6.57 10.17 10.30
CA LYS A 337 -6.29 11.60 10.05
C LYS A 337 -4.97 12.05 10.66
N GLU A 338 -4.63 11.58 11.86
CA GLU A 338 -3.34 11.83 12.50
C GLU A 338 -2.20 11.15 11.73
N LEU A 339 -2.37 9.87 11.38
CA LEU A 339 -1.41 9.12 10.58
C LEU A 339 -1.16 9.74 9.20
N HIS A 340 -2.18 10.29 8.55
CA HIS A 340 -2.01 11.02 7.29
C HIS A 340 -1.13 12.26 7.48
N ARG A 341 -1.30 13.00 8.58
CA ARG A 341 -0.42 14.14 8.91
C ARG A 341 1.00 13.65 9.16
N GLU A 342 1.17 12.63 9.99
CA GLU A 342 2.48 12.06 10.35
C GLU A 342 3.22 11.52 9.13
N LEU A 343 2.54 10.86 8.20
CA LEU A 343 3.12 10.26 7.00
C LEU A 343 3.10 11.18 5.76
N LEU A 344 2.68 12.44 5.92
CA LEU A 344 2.55 13.43 4.85
C LEU A 344 1.67 12.98 3.67
N LEU A 345 0.61 12.24 3.98
CA LEU A 345 -0.33 11.72 2.99
C LEU A 345 -1.44 12.74 2.70
N PRO A 346 -1.84 12.87 1.42
CA PRO A 346 -3.01 13.65 1.05
C PRO A 346 -4.26 13.22 1.81
N ILE A 347 -5.11 14.18 2.15
CA ILE A 347 -6.40 13.94 2.82
C ILE A 347 -7.58 13.82 1.84
N ASP A 348 -7.29 13.62 0.54
CA ASP A 348 -8.29 13.59 -0.54
C ASP A 348 -8.84 12.19 -0.82
N ARG A 349 -8.25 11.14 -0.24
CA ARG A 349 -8.65 9.73 -0.38
C ARG A 349 -8.11 8.85 0.75
N PRO A 350 -8.70 7.66 0.98
CA PRO A 350 -8.17 6.67 1.91
C PRO A 350 -6.83 6.10 1.41
N PHE A 351 -5.86 5.99 2.31
CA PHE A 351 -4.61 5.25 2.09
C PHE A 351 -4.38 4.14 3.12
N LEU A 352 -4.97 4.28 4.29
CA LEU A 352 -4.65 3.50 5.49
C LEU A 352 -5.86 2.73 6.05
N ARG A 353 -6.95 2.57 5.27
CA ARG A 353 -8.04 1.66 5.69
C ARG A 353 -7.57 0.22 5.60
N LYS A 354 -8.13 -0.68 6.40
CA LYS A 354 -7.68 -2.08 6.48
C LYS A 354 -7.57 -2.76 5.10
N VAL A 355 -8.51 -2.48 4.18
CA VAL A 355 -8.52 -3.02 2.81
C VAL A 355 -7.41 -2.45 1.90
N ASN A 356 -6.85 -1.28 2.23
CA ASN A 356 -5.71 -0.71 1.51
C ASN A 356 -4.38 -1.40 1.89
N ALA A 357 -4.39 -2.26 2.92
CA ALA A 357 -3.22 -3.02 3.31
C ALA A 357 -2.72 -3.90 2.15
N CYS A 358 -1.42 -4.14 2.15
CA CYS A 358 -0.74 -4.82 1.09
C CYS A 358 -0.93 -6.31 1.25
N ASP A 359 -1.45 -6.91 0.19
CA ASP A 359 -1.38 -8.33 0.01
C ASP A 359 -0.04 -8.68 -0.65
N PHE A 360 0.85 -9.32 0.10
CA PHE A 360 2.13 -9.83 -0.39
C PHE A 360 2.00 -11.23 -1.01
N SER A 361 0.80 -11.82 -1.00
CA SER A 361 0.56 -13.08 -1.69
C SER A 361 0.68 -12.90 -3.20
N VAL A 362 1.15 -13.95 -3.86
CA VAL A 362 1.32 -13.95 -5.33
C VAL A 362 -0.02 -14.23 -6.04
N VAL A 363 -0.99 -14.82 -5.33
CA VAL A 363 -2.27 -15.25 -5.88
C VAL A 363 -3.40 -14.45 -5.25
N SER A 364 -4.20 -13.77 -6.09
CA SER A 364 -5.40 -13.06 -5.66
C SER A 364 -6.37 -14.01 -4.95
N SER A 365 -6.67 -13.72 -3.69
CA SER A 365 -7.66 -14.47 -2.89
C SER A 365 -9.07 -14.47 -3.50
N SER A 366 -9.37 -13.50 -4.37
CA SER A 366 -10.66 -13.40 -5.04
C SER A 366 -10.81 -14.37 -6.23
N GLY A 367 -9.72 -14.98 -6.69
CA GLY A 367 -9.70 -15.77 -7.91
C GLY A 367 -9.85 -14.96 -9.21
N HIS A 368 -10.01 -13.63 -9.14
CA HIS A 368 -10.11 -12.75 -10.30
C HIS A 368 -8.75 -12.13 -10.64
N LEU A 369 -8.52 -11.85 -11.93
CA LEU A 369 -7.40 -11.01 -12.37
C LEU A 369 -7.50 -9.59 -11.81
N ILE A 370 -6.42 -9.12 -11.16
CA ILE A 370 -6.29 -7.75 -10.64
C ILE A 370 -5.47 -6.93 -11.62
N ASN A 371 -5.94 -5.72 -11.96
CA ASN A 371 -5.22 -4.74 -12.77
C ASN A 371 -4.53 -5.33 -14.03
N PRO A 372 -5.24 -6.08 -14.91
CA PRO A 372 -4.61 -6.68 -16.09
C PRO A 372 -3.88 -5.65 -16.97
N HIS A 373 -4.34 -4.40 -16.95
CA HIS A 373 -3.76 -3.29 -17.71
C HIS A 373 -2.31 -2.94 -17.32
N GLU A 374 -1.84 -3.29 -16.13
CA GLU A 374 -0.49 -2.94 -15.68
C GLU A 374 0.61 -3.65 -16.48
N SER A 375 0.28 -4.76 -17.15
CA SER A 375 1.21 -5.52 -18.00
C SER A 375 1.18 -5.09 -19.48
N LEU A 376 0.42 -4.04 -19.83
CA LEU A 376 0.36 -3.53 -21.20
C LEU A 376 1.52 -2.58 -21.52
N ASN A 377 1.94 -2.61 -22.79
CA ASN A 377 2.81 -1.58 -23.34
C ASN A 377 2.10 -0.23 -23.43
N SER A 378 2.89 0.84 -23.62
CA SER A 378 2.37 2.18 -23.87
C SER A 378 1.38 2.20 -25.04
N SER A 379 0.42 3.13 -25.03
CA SER A 379 -0.60 3.28 -26.08
C SER A 379 -0.01 3.46 -27.48
N GLY A 380 1.22 3.99 -27.58
CA GLY A 380 1.87 4.38 -28.83
C GLY A 380 1.49 5.77 -29.34
N VAL A 381 0.68 6.55 -28.60
CA VAL A 381 0.38 7.95 -28.94
C VAL A 381 1.61 8.81 -28.64
N VAL A 382 2.26 9.33 -29.68
CA VAL A 382 3.50 10.11 -29.53
C VAL A 382 3.19 11.47 -28.92
N GLY A 383 3.85 11.83 -27.82
CA GLY A 383 3.60 13.10 -27.12
C GLY A 383 2.20 13.24 -26.50
N GLY A 384 1.51 12.11 -26.31
CA GLY A 384 0.17 12.06 -25.73
C GLY A 384 0.17 12.36 -24.22
N LYS A 385 -0.95 12.91 -23.75
CA LYS A 385 -1.31 13.03 -22.35
C LYS A 385 -2.10 11.80 -21.95
N CYS A 386 -1.45 10.88 -21.23
CA CYS A 386 -2.06 9.65 -20.74
C CYS A 386 -2.60 9.82 -19.31
N ALA A 387 -3.83 9.38 -19.07
CA ALA A 387 -4.41 9.22 -17.75
C ALA A 387 -5.21 7.92 -17.68
N ILE A 388 -4.95 7.11 -16.66
CA ILE A 388 -5.57 5.80 -16.43
C ILE A 388 -6.19 5.75 -15.04
N VAL A 389 -7.04 4.76 -14.79
CA VAL A 389 -7.56 4.41 -13.46
C VAL A 389 -6.41 4.34 -12.44
N PHE A 390 -6.61 4.86 -11.23
CA PHE A 390 -5.63 4.68 -10.14
C PHE A 390 -6.08 3.54 -9.21
N GLY A 391 -5.14 2.88 -8.55
CA GLY A 391 -5.47 1.85 -7.57
C GLY A 391 -5.80 0.50 -8.20
N LYS A 392 -6.47 -0.36 -7.43
CA LYS A 392 -6.76 -1.75 -7.75
C LYS A 392 -8.22 -1.97 -8.12
N TYR A 393 -8.47 -2.87 -9.06
CA TYR A 393 -9.80 -3.38 -9.37
C TYR A 393 -9.70 -4.84 -9.85
N ASN A 394 -10.79 -5.59 -9.71
CA ASN A 394 -10.94 -6.92 -10.29
C ASN A 394 -11.51 -6.82 -11.70
N TYR A 395 -10.99 -7.64 -12.60
CA TYR A 395 -11.60 -7.84 -13.90
C TYR A 395 -12.78 -8.79 -13.81
N HIS A 396 -13.99 -8.23 -13.83
CA HIS A 396 -15.21 -9.02 -13.94
C HIS A 396 -15.62 -9.17 -15.41
N HIS A 397 -15.89 -10.39 -15.84
CA HIS A 397 -16.24 -10.77 -17.22
C HIS A 397 -17.24 -11.95 -17.24
N TYR A 398 -17.67 -12.36 -18.43
CA TYR A 398 -18.70 -13.41 -18.57
C TYR A 398 -18.28 -14.76 -18.00
N MET A 399 -19.27 -15.58 -17.65
CA MET A 399 -19.09 -16.96 -17.18
C MET A 399 -18.43 -17.09 -15.80
N GLN A 400 -18.19 -15.98 -15.10
CA GLN A 400 -17.79 -15.96 -13.69
C GLN A 400 -18.98 -16.23 -12.76
N ASP A 401 -18.69 -16.55 -11.49
CA ASP A 401 -19.68 -16.76 -10.42
C ASP A 401 -20.73 -17.84 -10.73
N HIS A 402 -20.38 -18.80 -11.59
CA HIS A 402 -21.27 -19.87 -12.05
C HIS A 402 -22.53 -19.38 -12.80
N VAL A 403 -22.51 -18.17 -13.35
CA VAL A 403 -23.62 -17.61 -14.14
C VAL A 403 -23.23 -17.56 -15.62
N ASN A 404 -24.05 -18.16 -16.48
CA ASN A 404 -23.95 -17.96 -17.93
C ASN A 404 -24.67 -16.67 -18.32
N ASP A 405 -23.94 -15.57 -18.25
CA ASP A 405 -24.41 -14.23 -18.58
C ASP A 405 -24.00 -13.77 -20.00
N ASN A 406 -23.51 -14.70 -20.82
CA ASN A 406 -23.10 -14.43 -22.18
C ASN A 406 -24.27 -13.87 -23.01
N GLY A 407 -24.05 -12.68 -23.57
CA GLY A 407 -25.02 -11.96 -24.41
C GLY A 407 -25.96 -11.00 -23.66
N TRP A 408 -25.90 -10.90 -22.33
CA TRP A 408 -26.75 -9.96 -21.57
C TRP A 408 -26.12 -9.33 -20.33
N GLY A 409 -25.03 -9.90 -19.81
CA GLY A 409 -24.41 -9.47 -18.54
C GLY A 409 -23.40 -8.32 -18.62
N CYS A 410 -23.14 -7.75 -19.80
CA CYS A 410 -21.92 -6.94 -20.03
C CYS A 410 -21.86 -5.71 -19.10
N ALA A 411 -22.98 -5.01 -18.93
CA ALA A 411 -23.10 -3.88 -18.02
C ALA A 411 -23.05 -4.29 -16.53
N TYR A 412 -23.55 -5.49 -16.18
CA TYR A 412 -23.44 -6.04 -14.83
C TYR A 412 -21.98 -6.28 -14.46
N ARG A 413 -21.20 -6.91 -15.36
CA ARG A 413 -19.76 -7.15 -15.15
C ARG A 413 -18.94 -5.86 -15.09
N SER A 414 -19.29 -4.85 -15.89
CA SER A 414 -18.71 -3.51 -15.80
C SER A 414 -19.01 -2.85 -14.44
N LEU A 415 -20.25 -2.93 -13.96
CA LEU A 415 -20.65 -2.47 -12.63
C LEU A 415 -19.86 -3.21 -11.52
N GLN A 416 -19.74 -4.53 -11.60
CA GLN A 416 -18.95 -5.33 -10.66
C GLN A 416 -17.49 -4.89 -10.61
N THR A 417 -16.88 -4.61 -11.78
CA THR A 417 -15.53 -4.03 -11.89
C THR A 417 -15.46 -2.69 -11.16
N ILE A 418 -16.42 -1.79 -11.38
CA ILE A 418 -16.47 -0.49 -10.69
C ILE A 418 -16.62 -0.67 -9.17
N VAL A 419 -17.53 -1.52 -8.70
CA VAL A 419 -17.72 -1.77 -7.25
C VAL A 419 -16.47 -2.37 -6.63
N SER A 420 -15.79 -3.29 -7.33
CA SER A 420 -14.52 -3.85 -6.87
C SER A 420 -13.46 -2.77 -6.66
N TRP A 421 -13.42 -1.76 -7.54
CA TRP A 421 -12.51 -0.63 -7.41
C TRP A 421 -12.77 0.17 -6.13
N PHE A 422 -14.03 0.54 -5.88
CA PHE A 422 -14.40 1.28 -4.66
C PHE A 422 -14.08 0.48 -3.40
N LYS A 423 -14.29 -0.84 -3.44
CA LYS A 423 -13.88 -1.73 -2.35
C LYS A 423 -12.38 -1.70 -2.10
N TYR A 424 -11.55 -1.93 -3.13
CA TYR A 424 -10.10 -1.93 -2.96
C TYR A 424 -9.51 -0.58 -2.56
N GLN A 425 -10.18 0.52 -2.94
CA GLN A 425 -9.75 1.87 -2.59
C GLN A 425 -10.26 2.28 -1.20
N GLY A 426 -11.00 1.41 -0.52
CA GLY A 426 -11.47 1.65 0.85
C GLY A 426 -12.73 2.49 0.92
N TYR A 427 -13.43 2.76 -0.17
CA TYR A 427 -14.69 3.51 -0.18
C TYR A 427 -15.93 2.67 0.11
N ALA A 428 -15.80 1.35 0.08
CA ALA A 428 -16.92 0.45 0.30
C ALA A 428 -16.49 -0.83 1.02
N ASP A 429 -17.21 -1.19 2.08
CA ASP A 429 -17.03 -2.46 2.80
C ASP A 429 -17.84 -3.61 2.17
N ARG A 430 -18.80 -3.29 1.29
CA ARG A 430 -19.71 -4.25 0.67
C ARG A 430 -18.94 -5.21 -0.25
N SER A 431 -19.38 -6.47 -0.29
CA SER A 431 -19.04 -7.38 -1.39
C SER A 431 -19.54 -6.86 -2.74
N VAL A 432 -18.88 -7.30 -3.80
CA VAL A 432 -19.32 -7.04 -5.18
C VAL A 432 -20.70 -7.71 -5.38
N PRO A 433 -21.72 -6.98 -5.86
CA PRO A 433 -23.07 -7.51 -5.97
C PRO A 433 -23.19 -8.51 -7.13
N THR A 434 -24.04 -9.51 -6.94
CA THR A 434 -24.45 -10.49 -7.96
C THR A 434 -25.46 -9.88 -8.94
N HIS A 435 -25.68 -10.53 -10.09
CA HIS A 435 -26.71 -10.08 -11.05
C HIS A 435 -28.09 -9.99 -10.41
N THR A 436 -28.45 -10.95 -9.55
CA THR A 436 -29.74 -10.96 -8.86
C THR A 436 -29.88 -9.77 -7.92
N GLU A 437 -28.86 -9.49 -7.09
CA GLU A 437 -28.89 -8.31 -6.20
C GLU A 437 -29.00 -7.01 -6.99
N ILE A 438 -28.28 -6.90 -8.13
CA ILE A 438 -28.38 -5.73 -9.02
C ILE A 438 -29.81 -5.56 -9.55
N GLN A 439 -30.46 -6.65 -9.97
CA GLN A 439 -31.84 -6.60 -10.45
C GLN A 439 -32.82 -6.24 -9.34
N GLU A 440 -32.63 -6.79 -8.13
CA GLU A 440 -33.42 -6.49 -6.94
C GLU A 440 -33.31 -5.01 -6.58
N ALA A 441 -32.09 -4.46 -6.56
CA ALA A 441 -31.87 -3.04 -6.30
C ALA A 441 -32.63 -2.14 -7.28
N LEU A 442 -32.63 -2.47 -8.58
CA LEU A 442 -33.37 -1.70 -9.59
C LEU A 442 -34.89 -1.79 -9.42
N VAL A 443 -35.40 -2.90 -8.86
CA VAL A 443 -36.81 -3.02 -8.50
C VAL A 443 -37.13 -2.23 -7.24
N GLU A 444 -36.28 -2.31 -6.22
CA GLU A 444 -36.45 -1.62 -4.93
C GLU A 444 -36.50 -0.10 -5.08
N ILE A 445 -35.68 0.48 -5.96
CA ILE A 445 -35.70 1.92 -6.25
C ILE A 445 -36.86 2.34 -7.18
N GLY A 446 -37.66 1.38 -7.68
CA GLY A 446 -38.82 1.63 -8.54
C GLY A 446 -38.51 1.84 -10.02
N ASP A 447 -37.28 1.57 -10.48
CA ASP A 447 -36.87 1.71 -11.89
C ASP A 447 -37.38 0.56 -12.77
N LYS A 448 -37.45 -0.67 -12.21
CA LYS A 448 -37.88 -1.87 -12.93
C LYS A 448 -39.04 -2.59 -12.23
N PRO A 449 -39.89 -3.34 -12.96
CA PRO A 449 -40.94 -4.16 -12.37
C PRO A 449 -40.38 -5.44 -11.72
N GLN A 450 -41.10 -6.04 -10.77
CA GLN A 450 -40.68 -7.27 -10.07
C GLN A 450 -40.24 -8.41 -11.00
N ALA A 451 -40.88 -8.57 -12.17
CA ALA A 451 -40.53 -9.58 -13.17
C ALA A 451 -39.13 -9.39 -13.80
N PHE A 452 -38.42 -8.31 -13.47
CA PHE A 452 -37.04 -8.07 -13.88
C PHE A 452 -36.04 -8.94 -13.12
N VAL A 453 -36.32 -9.28 -11.86
CA VAL A 453 -35.48 -10.16 -11.04
C VAL A 453 -35.50 -11.58 -11.61
N GLY A 454 -34.31 -12.18 -11.76
CA GLY A 454 -34.11 -13.47 -12.41
C GLY A 454 -34.18 -13.42 -13.94
N SER A 455 -34.40 -12.25 -14.54
CA SER A 455 -34.43 -12.12 -16.00
C SER A 455 -33.02 -12.06 -16.59
N LYS A 456 -32.91 -12.24 -17.91
CA LYS A 456 -31.67 -12.08 -18.68
C LYS A 456 -31.65 -10.76 -19.47
N LYS A 457 -32.21 -9.71 -18.89
CA LYS A 457 -32.31 -8.40 -19.54
C LYS A 457 -31.05 -7.57 -19.26
N TRP A 458 -30.61 -6.87 -20.30
CA TRP A 458 -29.52 -5.90 -20.25
C TRP A 458 -29.93 -4.66 -19.43
N ILE A 459 -28.92 -3.99 -18.88
CA ILE A 459 -29.03 -2.69 -18.21
C ILE A 459 -28.09 -1.70 -18.90
N GLY A 460 -28.34 -0.40 -18.76
CA GLY A 460 -27.53 0.66 -19.34
C GLY A 460 -26.74 1.45 -18.30
N SER A 461 -26.08 2.51 -18.77
CA SER A 461 -25.27 3.40 -17.92
C SER A 461 -26.07 4.09 -16.82
N GLN A 462 -27.36 4.35 -17.06
CA GLN A 462 -28.25 4.98 -16.08
C GLN A 462 -28.56 4.02 -14.94
N GLU A 463 -28.97 2.78 -15.24
CA GLU A 463 -29.18 1.75 -14.23
C GLU A 463 -27.90 1.44 -13.44
N VAL A 464 -26.73 1.40 -14.11
CA VAL A 464 -25.44 1.27 -13.43
C VAL A 464 -25.24 2.40 -12.41
N SER A 465 -25.55 3.66 -12.77
CA SER A 465 -25.45 4.78 -11.83
C SER A 465 -26.39 4.65 -10.63
N PHE A 466 -27.62 4.16 -10.85
CA PHE A 466 -28.57 3.92 -9.77
C PHE A 466 -28.10 2.83 -8.82
N CYS A 467 -27.53 1.74 -9.34
CA CYS A 467 -26.98 0.69 -8.53
C CYS A 467 -25.76 1.16 -7.72
N LEU A 468 -24.89 1.99 -8.29
CA LEU A 468 -23.75 2.57 -7.55
C LEU A 468 -24.21 3.42 -6.37
N ASP A 469 -25.23 4.25 -6.57
CA ASP A 469 -25.81 5.05 -5.49
C ASP A 469 -26.48 4.17 -4.43
N HIS A 470 -27.28 3.17 -4.87
CA HIS A 470 -27.98 2.27 -3.97
C HIS A 470 -27.04 1.41 -3.12
N PHE A 471 -26.00 0.79 -3.71
CA PHE A 471 -25.14 -0.16 -3.00
C PHE A 471 -24.06 0.49 -2.16
N ILE A 472 -23.48 1.60 -2.64
CA ILE A 472 -22.26 2.19 -2.06
C ILE A 472 -22.34 3.72 -1.95
N GLN A 473 -23.52 4.33 -2.16
CA GLN A 473 -23.75 5.78 -2.02
C GLN A 473 -22.84 6.62 -2.93
N VAL A 474 -22.50 6.09 -4.10
CA VAL A 474 -21.64 6.75 -5.09
C VAL A 474 -22.49 7.40 -6.17
N GLN A 475 -22.39 8.73 -6.25
CA GLN A 475 -22.98 9.51 -7.32
C GLN A 475 -22.15 9.41 -8.60
N SER A 476 -22.83 9.44 -9.76
CA SER A 476 -22.17 9.33 -11.06
C SER A 476 -22.58 10.45 -12.00
N LYS A 477 -21.64 10.94 -12.81
CA LYS A 477 -21.92 11.83 -13.94
C LYS A 477 -22.25 10.98 -15.16
N ILE A 478 -23.37 11.27 -15.84
CA ILE A 478 -23.66 10.67 -17.15
C ILE A 478 -23.18 11.60 -18.26
N MET A 479 -22.34 11.07 -19.15
CA MET A 479 -21.91 11.75 -20.36
C MET A 479 -22.60 11.12 -21.56
N PHE A 480 -23.39 11.92 -22.27
CA PHE A 480 -24.12 11.51 -23.47
C PHE A 480 -23.28 11.83 -24.72
N VAL A 481 -23.23 10.87 -25.64
CA VAL A 481 -22.52 10.98 -26.92
C VAL A 481 -23.48 10.54 -28.02
N SER A 482 -23.77 11.42 -28.98
CA SER A 482 -24.83 11.18 -29.95
C SER A 482 -24.44 10.20 -31.05
N SER A 483 -23.13 10.02 -31.31
CA SER A 483 -22.60 9.06 -32.26
C SER A 483 -21.20 8.57 -31.86
N GLY A 484 -20.81 7.35 -32.22
CA GLY A 484 -19.45 6.85 -31.94
C GLY A 484 -18.33 7.69 -32.58
N ALA A 485 -18.63 8.40 -33.68
CA ALA A 485 -17.69 9.35 -34.28
C ALA A 485 -17.34 10.52 -33.34
N GLU A 486 -18.27 10.93 -32.47
CA GLU A 486 -18.05 12.00 -31.50
C GLU A 486 -17.19 11.57 -30.30
N MET A 487 -16.90 10.28 -30.14
CA MET A 487 -15.96 9.80 -29.11
C MET A 487 -14.57 10.43 -29.31
N ALA A 488 -14.20 10.79 -30.53
CA ALA A 488 -12.98 11.54 -30.85
C ALA A 488 -12.86 12.85 -30.04
N ASN A 489 -13.99 13.47 -29.70
CA ASN A 489 -14.04 14.76 -29.00
C ASN A 489 -14.04 14.62 -27.47
N LYS A 490 -14.07 13.40 -26.92
CA LYS A 490 -14.20 13.14 -25.48
C LYS A 490 -12.89 12.90 -24.75
N GLY A 491 -11.76 12.86 -25.46
CA GLY A 491 -10.44 12.58 -24.89
C GLY A 491 -10.06 13.49 -23.72
N ARG A 492 -10.28 14.80 -23.85
CA ARG A 492 -9.98 15.78 -22.79
C ARG A 492 -10.84 15.61 -21.54
N GLU A 493 -12.15 15.41 -21.70
CA GLU A 493 -13.06 15.21 -20.56
C GLU A 493 -12.71 13.91 -19.80
N LEU A 494 -12.42 12.83 -20.52
CA LEU A 494 -12.00 11.56 -19.91
C LEU A 494 -10.63 11.66 -19.24
N TYR A 495 -9.71 12.42 -19.81
CA TYR A 495 -8.40 12.65 -19.20
C TYR A 495 -8.54 13.30 -17.82
N TYR A 496 -9.35 14.35 -17.71
CA TYR A 496 -9.60 15.00 -16.42
C TYR A 496 -10.34 14.09 -15.45
N HIS A 497 -11.28 13.26 -15.93
CA HIS A 497 -11.91 12.24 -15.08
C HIS A 497 -10.88 11.27 -14.50
N PHE A 498 -10.02 10.68 -15.31
CA PHE A 498 -9.02 9.72 -14.79
C PHE A 498 -7.94 10.39 -13.94
N ARG A 499 -7.58 11.64 -14.23
CA ARG A 499 -6.63 12.42 -13.42
C ARG A 499 -7.19 12.74 -12.03
N ASP A 500 -8.45 13.18 -11.96
CA ASP A 500 -9.04 13.75 -10.74
C ASP A 500 -9.84 12.71 -9.94
N GLN A 501 -10.66 11.90 -10.62
CA GLN A 501 -11.51 10.88 -10.02
C GLN A 501 -10.86 9.50 -10.06
N GLY A 502 -10.22 9.17 -11.19
CA GLY A 502 -9.50 7.91 -11.42
C GLY A 502 -10.31 6.64 -11.28
N THR A 503 -11.64 6.73 -11.34
CA THR A 503 -12.58 5.60 -11.28
C THR A 503 -12.74 4.97 -12.68
N PRO A 504 -12.97 3.65 -12.80
CA PRO A 504 -13.36 3.02 -14.05
C PRO A 504 -14.68 3.58 -14.58
N VAL A 505 -14.80 3.72 -15.90
CA VAL A 505 -15.97 4.31 -16.57
C VAL A 505 -16.70 3.23 -17.36
N MET A 506 -17.97 2.98 -17.04
CA MET A 506 -18.81 2.10 -17.86
C MET A 506 -19.30 2.89 -19.08
N ILE A 507 -19.19 2.31 -20.28
CA ILE A 507 -19.77 2.85 -21.50
C ILE A 507 -20.77 1.85 -22.09
N GLY A 508 -21.98 2.32 -22.38
CA GLY A 508 -23.05 1.54 -23.02
C GLY A 508 -23.41 2.12 -24.39
N GLY A 509 -23.51 1.26 -25.40
CA GLY A 509 -23.98 1.60 -26.75
C GLY A 509 -24.92 0.52 -27.26
N GLY A 510 -26.22 0.80 -27.29
CA GLY A 510 -27.23 -0.23 -27.51
C GLY A 510 -27.12 -1.36 -26.47
N VAL A 511 -27.07 -2.62 -26.93
CA VAL A 511 -27.02 -3.82 -26.07
C VAL A 511 -25.60 -4.21 -25.61
N LEU A 512 -24.58 -3.45 -26.01
CA LEU A 512 -23.18 -3.73 -25.66
C LEU A 512 -22.66 -2.73 -24.63
N ALA A 513 -21.83 -3.21 -23.72
CA ALA A 513 -21.16 -2.38 -22.73
C ALA A 513 -19.69 -2.76 -22.59
N HIS A 514 -18.84 -1.77 -22.34
CA HIS A 514 -17.43 -1.94 -22.04
C HIS A 514 -17.04 -1.11 -20.82
N THR A 515 -15.85 -1.36 -20.28
CA THR A 515 -15.27 -0.52 -19.23
C THR A 515 -14.07 0.22 -19.80
N ILE A 516 -14.10 1.56 -19.80
CA ILE A 516 -12.95 2.40 -20.10
C ILE A 516 -12.18 2.60 -18.80
N ILE A 517 -10.90 2.26 -18.81
CA ILE A 517 -10.00 2.37 -17.65
C ILE A 517 -8.83 3.32 -17.91
N GLY A 518 -8.86 4.06 -19.02
CA GLY A 518 -7.87 5.07 -19.33
C GLY A 518 -8.03 5.68 -20.72
N VAL A 519 -7.29 6.75 -20.94
CA VAL A 519 -7.25 7.50 -22.18
C VAL A 519 -5.83 8.01 -22.43
N ASP A 520 -5.45 8.06 -23.69
CA ASP A 520 -4.23 8.72 -24.13
C ASP A 520 -4.54 9.56 -25.36
N PHE A 521 -4.28 10.87 -25.27
CA PHE A 521 -4.65 11.81 -26.31
C PHE A 521 -3.57 12.85 -26.55
N ASN A 522 -3.33 13.19 -27.82
CA ASN A 522 -2.44 14.29 -28.19
C ASN A 522 -3.27 15.45 -28.72
N GLU A 523 -3.19 16.61 -28.06
CA GLU A 523 -3.94 17.82 -28.43
C GLU A 523 -3.52 18.41 -29.77
N GLY A 524 -2.25 18.23 -30.18
CA GLY A 524 -1.72 18.75 -31.43
C GLY A 524 -2.04 17.87 -32.64
N THR A 525 -2.00 16.54 -32.50
CA THR A 525 -2.27 15.61 -33.61
C THR A 525 -3.73 15.17 -33.67
N GLY A 526 -4.48 15.29 -32.56
CA GLY A 526 -5.83 14.74 -32.42
C GLY A 526 -5.86 13.21 -32.27
N GLU A 527 -4.70 12.54 -32.19
CA GLU A 527 -4.65 11.10 -31.96
C GLU A 527 -5.21 10.78 -30.57
N LEU A 528 -6.11 9.80 -30.51
CA LEU A 528 -6.82 9.40 -29.30
C LEU A 528 -6.96 7.88 -29.23
N LYS A 529 -6.57 7.31 -28.09
CA LYS A 529 -6.79 5.91 -27.75
C LYS A 529 -7.47 5.76 -26.40
N PHE A 530 -8.33 4.75 -26.31
CA PHE A 530 -9.05 4.36 -25.10
C PHE A 530 -8.48 3.05 -24.60
N LEU A 531 -8.20 2.96 -23.31
CA LEU A 531 -7.83 1.71 -22.67
C LEU A 531 -9.10 0.98 -22.26
N ILE A 532 -9.40 -0.11 -22.95
CA ILE A 532 -10.65 -0.86 -22.78
C ILE A 532 -10.39 -2.13 -21.98
N LEU A 533 -11.29 -2.40 -21.05
CA LEU A 533 -11.48 -3.68 -20.38
C LEU A 533 -12.84 -4.25 -20.79
N ASP A 534 -12.79 -5.32 -21.57
CA ASP A 534 -13.94 -5.89 -22.27
C ASP A 534 -14.63 -6.96 -21.41
N PRO A 535 -15.86 -6.75 -20.93
CA PRO A 535 -16.55 -7.72 -20.07
C PRO A 535 -17.03 -8.98 -20.82
N HIS A 536 -16.93 -9.04 -22.16
CA HIS A 536 -17.46 -10.16 -22.94
C HIS A 536 -16.52 -11.37 -23.03
N TYR A 537 -15.33 -11.31 -22.44
CA TYR A 537 -14.44 -12.46 -22.35
C TYR A 537 -15.15 -13.60 -21.61
N THR A 538 -15.02 -14.84 -22.09
CA THR A 538 -15.69 -16.03 -21.54
C THR A 538 -14.71 -17.13 -21.13
N GLY A 539 -13.41 -16.86 -21.21
CA GLY A 539 -12.38 -17.86 -20.93
C GLY A 539 -12.02 -17.91 -19.44
N SER A 540 -11.03 -18.74 -19.11
CA SER A 540 -10.45 -18.78 -17.77
C SER A 540 -9.63 -17.52 -17.46
N GLU A 541 -9.25 -17.34 -16.19
CA GLU A 541 -8.41 -16.24 -15.66
C GLU A 541 -6.95 -16.28 -16.17
N ASP A 542 -6.77 -16.31 -17.49
CA ASP A 542 -5.50 -16.37 -18.19
C ASP A 542 -5.10 -14.97 -18.67
N LEU A 543 -4.20 -14.32 -17.93
CA LEU A 543 -3.74 -12.96 -18.23
C LEU A 543 -3.16 -12.86 -19.65
N HIS A 544 -2.41 -13.87 -20.10
CA HIS A 544 -1.79 -13.88 -21.42
C HIS A 544 -2.83 -13.80 -22.55
N THR A 545 -3.91 -14.58 -22.48
CA THR A 545 -5.02 -14.54 -23.43
C THR A 545 -5.76 -13.21 -23.37
N VAL A 546 -6.03 -12.71 -22.15
CA VAL A 546 -6.71 -11.41 -21.95
C VAL A 546 -5.96 -10.28 -22.65
N LEU A 547 -4.63 -10.24 -22.53
CA LEU A 547 -3.80 -9.20 -23.14
C LEU A 547 -3.62 -9.41 -24.65
N ASN A 548 -3.21 -10.61 -25.09
CA ASN A 548 -2.84 -10.85 -26.49
C ASN A 548 -4.03 -10.87 -27.44
N LYS A 549 -5.21 -11.28 -26.98
CA LYS A 549 -6.44 -11.18 -27.76
C LYS A 549 -7.10 -9.79 -27.63
N GLY A 550 -6.54 -8.91 -26.80
CA GLY A 550 -6.97 -7.53 -26.68
C GLY A 550 -8.30 -7.34 -25.95
N TRP A 551 -8.64 -8.23 -25.01
CA TRP A 551 -9.76 -8.08 -24.07
C TRP A 551 -9.46 -7.00 -23.02
N CYS A 552 -8.19 -6.85 -22.66
CA CYS A 552 -7.68 -5.64 -22.03
C CYS A 552 -6.64 -5.01 -22.97
N GLY A 553 -6.86 -3.78 -23.44
CA GLY A 553 -5.93 -3.16 -24.39
C GLY A 553 -6.33 -1.78 -24.89
N TRP A 554 -5.36 -1.07 -25.47
CA TRP A 554 -5.57 0.22 -26.12
C TRP A 554 -6.29 0.07 -27.45
N LYS A 555 -7.37 0.83 -27.65
CA LYS A 555 -8.22 0.82 -28.85
C LYS A 555 -8.32 2.23 -29.42
N GLY A 556 -8.28 2.36 -30.75
CA GLY A 556 -8.49 3.64 -31.44
C GLY A 556 -9.98 3.97 -31.59
N ILE A 557 -10.27 5.14 -32.16
CA ILE A 557 -11.65 5.63 -32.39
C ILE A 557 -12.51 4.65 -33.20
N GLN A 558 -11.90 3.90 -34.13
CA GLN A 558 -12.58 2.92 -34.97
C GLN A 558 -13.15 1.72 -34.21
N PHE A 559 -12.84 1.58 -32.92
CA PHE A 559 -13.44 0.58 -32.06
C PHE A 559 -14.94 0.84 -31.81
N TRP A 560 -15.35 2.11 -31.81
CA TRP A 560 -16.74 2.49 -31.60
C TRP A 560 -17.52 2.37 -32.92
N ASP A 561 -18.78 1.94 -32.85
CA ASP A 561 -19.71 2.04 -33.97
C ASP A 561 -20.00 3.51 -34.21
N GLN A 562 -19.57 4.01 -35.36
CA GLN A 562 -19.61 5.44 -35.69
C GLN A 562 -21.04 5.99 -35.79
N THR A 563 -22.06 5.12 -35.88
CA THR A 563 -23.46 5.51 -36.03
C THR A 563 -24.28 5.33 -34.75
N ALA A 564 -23.80 4.54 -33.80
CA ALA A 564 -24.49 4.29 -32.54
C ALA A 564 -24.29 5.43 -31.54
N PHE A 565 -25.30 5.71 -30.72
CA PHE A 565 -25.14 6.59 -29.57
C PHE A 565 -24.48 5.84 -28.40
N TYR A 566 -23.79 6.58 -27.53
CA TYR A 566 -23.14 6.04 -26.35
C TYR A 566 -23.45 6.88 -25.11
N ASN A 567 -23.66 6.20 -24.00
CA ASN A 567 -23.74 6.83 -22.67
C ASN A 567 -22.58 6.31 -21.83
N LEU A 568 -21.90 7.21 -21.13
CA LEU A 568 -20.82 6.87 -20.22
C LEU A 568 -21.27 7.19 -18.79
N CYS A 569 -21.16 6.23 -17.90
CA CYS A 569 -21.31 6.42 -16.45
C CYS A 569 -19.93 6.66 -15.86
N LEU A 570 -19.72 7.87 -15.32
CA LEU A 570 -18.46 8.32 -14.71
C LEU A 570 -18.66 8.41 -13.18
N PRO A 571 -18.33 7.36 -12.40
CA PRO A 571 -18.51 7.36 -10.96
C PRO A 571 -17.64 8.43 -10.29
N GLN A 572 -18.20 9.19 -9.36
CA GLN A 572 -17.47 10.24 -8.63
C GLN A 572 -16.94 9.68 -7.32
N ARG A 573 -15.68 9.96 -7.03
CA ARG A 573 -15.02 9.51 -5.82
C ARG A 573 -15.52 10.31 -4.61
N PRO A 574 -15.98 9.66 -3.53
CA PRO A 574 -16.33 10.37 -2.30
C PRO A 574 -15.12 11.06 -1.68
N LEU A 575 -15.35 12.16 -0.96
CA LEU A 575 -14.32 12.85 -0.17
C LEU A 575 -14.31 12.28 1.25
N GLU A 576 -13.59 11.17 1.44
CA GLU A 576 -13.44 10.49 2.73
C GLU A 576 -12.04 9.90 2.96
N LEU A 577 -11.73 9.58 4.22
CA LEU A 577 -10.44 9.04 4.70
C LEU A 577 -10.55 7.67 5.38
#